data_AF-A0A7Y5B305-F1
#
_entry.id   AF-A0A7Y5B305-F1
#
_cell.length_a   1.000
_cell.length_b   1.000
_cell.length_c   1.000
_cell.angle_alpha   90.00
_cell.angle_beta   90.00
_cell.angle_gamma   90.00
#
_symmetry.space_group_name_H-M   'P 1'
#
loop_
_entity.id
_entity.type
_entity.pdbx_description
1 polymer ?
#
loop_
_entity_poly.entity_id
_entity_poly.type
_entity_poly.pdbx_seq_one_letter_code
_entity_poly.pdbx_strand_id
1 'polypeptide(L)'
;MAVVVDEPFYRSLSPMQSESDPSNADIGWFVVNYKAIEERFELAPRFVVYTTLERAVEGLTAGKPVSLETFEQRIRSKLRPADS
;
A
#
# COMPACT_ATOMS: atom_id res chain seq x y z
N MET A 1 -10.61 -7.51 12.15
CA MET A 1 -9.86 -8.33 11.16
C MET A 1 -8.38 -7.95 11.20
N ALA A 2 -7.47 -8.89 10.99
CA ALA A 2 -6.03 -8.62 11.01
C ALA A 2 -5.40 -9.00 9.65
N VAL A 3 -4.58 -8.11 9.09
CA VAL A 3 -3.94 -8.30 7.78
C VAL A 3 -2.44 -8.03 7.93
N VAL A 4 -1.61 -8.95 7.45
CA VAL A 4 -0.15 -8.79 7.44
C VAL A 4 0.31 -8.46 6.03
N VAL A 5 1.07 -7.38 5.88
CA VAL A 5 1.61 -6.93 4.59
C VAL A 5 3.05 -6.42 4.74
N ASP A 6 3.82 -6.45 3.66
CA ASP A 6 5.14 -5.84 3.65
C ASP A 6 5.07 -4.30 3.59
N GLU A 7 6.12 -3.64 4.08
CA GLU A 7 6.21 -2.17 4.08
C GLU A 7 6.12 -1.55 2.67
N PRO A 8 6.80 -2.05 1.63
CA PRO A 8 6.62 -1.56 0.26
C PRO A 8 5.17 -1.59 -0.23
N PHE A 9 4.45 -2.70 -0.01
CA PHE A 9 3.04 -2.81 -0.37
C PHE A 9 2.20 -1.76 0.36
N TYR A 10 2.34 -1.66 1.68
CA TYR A 10 1.56 -0.69 2.48
C TYR A 10 1.81 0.75 2.03
N ARG A 11 3.06 1.10 1.71
CA ARG A 11 3.44 2.44 1.23
C ARG A 11 2.95 2.76 -0.18
N SER A 12 2.59 1.74 -0.96
CA SER A 12 2.00 1.92 -2.29
C SER A 12 0.52 2.32 -2.23
N LEU A 13 -0.14 2.04 -1.11
CA LEU A 13 -1.53 2.42 -0.86
C LEU A 13 -1.65 3.93 -0.68
N SER A 14 -2.82 4.47 -1.01
CA SER A 14 -3.12 5.86 -0.66
C SER A 14 -3.19 6.03 0.86
N PRO A 15 -2.81 7.22 1.39
CA PRO A 15 -2.86 7.47 2.82
C PRO A 15 -4.25 7.17 3.39
N MET A 16 -4.32 6.28 4.36
CA MET A 16 -5.56 5.93 5.06
C MET A 16 -5.60 6.64 6.40
N GLN A 17 -6.77 7.16 6.77
CA GLN A 17 -6.98 7.70 8.11
C GLN A 17 -6.92 6.56 9.13
N SER A 18 -6.08 6.72 10.15
CA SER A 18 -5.89 5.74 11.20
C SER A 18 -6.65 6.08 12.48
N GLU A 19 -7.15 5.05 13.16
CA GLU A 19 -7.73 5.13 14.49
C GLU A 19 -6.66 4.96 15.57
N SER A 20 -6.79 5.68 16.68
CA SER A 20 -5.84 5.61 17.80
C SER A 20 -6.10 4.44 18.74
N ASP A 21 -7.35 3.98 18.84
CA ASP A 21 -7.75 2.86 19.67
C ASP A 21 -8.18 1.67 18.79
N PRO A 22 -7.60 0.48 18.97
CA PRO A 22 -8.01 -0.73 18.26
C PRO A 22 -9.51 -1.05 18.37
N SER A 23 -10.20 -0.64 19.45
CA SER A 23 -11.64 -0.88 19.60
C SER A 23 -12.49 -0.14 18.58
N ASN A 24 -11.97 0.95 18.01
CA ASN A 24 -12.66 1.78 17.03
C ASN A 24 -12.36 1.35 15.58
N ALA A 25 -11.54 0.31 15.40
CA ALA A 25 -11.08 -0.12 14.10
C ALA A 25 -11.66 -1.49 13.71
N ASP A 26 -11.95 -1.63 12.43
CA ASP A 26 -12.39 -2.90 11.84
C ASP A 26 -11.20 -3.74 11.37
N ILE A 27 -10.09 -3.08 10.98
CA ILE A 27 -8.90 -3.71 10.38
C ILE A 27 -7.65 -3.25 11.11
N GLY A 28 -6.83 -4.20 11.55
CA GLY A 28 -5.45 -3.99 11.97
C GLY A 28 -4.47 -4.41 10.88
N TRP A 29 -3.73 -3.46 10.33
CA TRP A 29 -2.66 -3.66 9.36
C TRP A 29 -1.33 -3.86 10.08
N PHE A 30 -0.82 -5.08 10.07
CA PHE A 30 0.47 -5.45 10.64
C PHE A 30 1.52 -5.35 9.56
N VAL A 31 2.25 -4.23 9.54
CA VAL A 31 3.27 -3.97 8.53
C VAL A 31 4.59 -4.59 8.98
N VAL A 32 5.18 -5.39 8.09
CA VAL A 32 6.43 -6.12 8.34
C VAL A 32 7.48 -5.78 7.29
N ASN A 33 8.74 -6.03 7.65
CA ASN A 33 9.87 -6.05 6.74
C ASN A 33 10.45 -7.45 6.65
N TYR A 34 11.28 -7.69 5.64
CA TYR A 34 12.07 -8.92 5.53
C TYR A 34 13.50 -8.65 6.00
N LYS A 35 14.02 -9.50 6.87
CA LYS A 35 15.43 -9.52 7.26
C LYS A 35 16.06 -10.82 6.78
N ALA A 36 17.12 -10.70 5.98
CA ALA A 36 17.98 -11.83 5.66
C ALA A 36 18.84 -12.16 6.89
N ILE A 37 18.78 -13.40 7.36
CA ILE A 37 19.59 -13.92 8.45
C ILE A 37 20.18 -15.23 7.94
N GLU A 38 21.50 -15.25 7.73
CA GLU A 38 22.20 -16.39 7.13
C GLU A 38 21.55 -16.83 5.80
N GLU A 39 21.03 -18.06 5.72
CA GLU A 39 20.37 -18.62 4.54
C GLU A 39 18.82 -18.55 4.61
N ARG A 40 18.24 -17.78 5.53
CA ARG A 40 16.79 -17.63 5.67
C ARG A 40 16.33 -16.16 5.72
N PHE A 41 15.06 -15.95 5.39
CA PHE A 41 14.40 -14.67 5.55
C PHE A 41 13.41 -14.73 6.71
N GLU A 42 13.45 -13.74 7.58
CA GLU A 42 12.52 -13.60 8.70
C GLU A 42 11.67 -12.32 8.55
N LEU A 43 10.40 -12.42 8.96
CA LEU A 43 9.53 -11.26 9.07
C LEU A 43 9.87 -10.47 10.32
N ALA A 44 10.21 -9.19 10.14
CA ALA A 44 10.47 -8.25 11.21
C ALA A 44 9.28 -7.27 11.35
N PRO A 45 8.59 -7.23 12.50
CA PRO A 45 7.53 -6.26 12.74
C PRO A 45 8.04 -4.83 12.57
N ARG A 46 7.26 -3.99 11.88
CA ARG A 46 7.65 -2.60 11.59
C ARG A 46 6.75 -1.57 12.27
N PHE A 47 5.44 -1.66 12.08
CA PHE A 47 4.41 -0.90 12.80
C PHE A 47 3.03 -1.52 12.55
N VAL A 48 2.04 -1.09 13.34
CA VAL A 48 0.63 -1.49 13.17
C VAL A 48 -0.20 -0.25 12.91
N VAL A 49 -1.14 -0.33 11.96
CA VAL A 49 -2.11 0.74 11.68
C VAL A 49 -3.52 0.19 11.82
N TYR A 50 -4.36 0.91 12.54
CA TYR A 50 -5.75 0.56 12.74
C TYR A 50 -6.62 1.44 11.86
N THR A 51 -7.54 0.86 11.10
CA THR A 51 -8.44 1.60 10.21
C THR A 51 -9.86 1.03 10.29
N THR A 52 -10.86 1.86 10.01
CA THR A 52 -12.20 1.36 9.68
C THR A 52 -12.20 0.69 8.30
N LEU A 53 -13.23 -0.11 8.01
CA LEU A 53 -13.40 -0.76 6.71
C LEU A 53 -13.56 0.26 5.58
N GLU A 54 -14.32 1.33 5.82
CA GLU A 54 -14.55 2.41 4.84
C GLU A 54 -13.22 3.08 4.41
N ARG A 55 -12.39 3.44 5.39
CA ARG A 55 -11.07 4.05 5.12
C ARG A 55 -10.12 3.11 4.41
N ALA A 56 -10.18 1.81 4.72
CA ALA A 56 -9.39 0.81 4.01
C ALA A 56 -9.79 0.69 2.53
N VAL A 57 -11.10 0.71 2.23
CA VAL A 57 -11.60 0.68 0.85
C VAL A 57 -11.17 1.94 0.09
N GLU A 58 -11.28 3.11 0.70
CA GLU A 58 -10.77 4.36 0.12
C GLU A 58 -9.28 4.26 -0.19
N GLY A 59 -8.44 3.82 0.76
CA GLY A 59 -6.99 3.70 0.53
C GLY A 59 -6.59 2.73 -0.59
N LEU A 60 -7.37 1.65 -0.77
CA LEU A 60 -7.16 0.63 -1.80
C LEU A 60 -7.61 1.08 -3.20
N THR A 61 -8.63 1.94 -3.27
CA THR A 61 -9.28 2.34 -4.54
C THR A 61 -8.95 3.76 -4.97
N ALA A 62 -8.47 4.61 -4.05
CA ALA A 62 -7.98 5.93 -4.35
C ALA A 62 -6.68 5.81 -5.16
N GLY A 63 -6.81 5.76 -6.48
CA GLY A 63 -5.68 5.98 -7.37
C GLY A 63 -5.09 7.37 -7.11
N LYS A 64 -3.76 7.48 -7.06
CA LYS A 64 -3.10 8.78 -6.91
C LYS A 64 -3.26 9.56 -8.23
N PRO A 65 -4.04 10.66 -8.27
CA PRO A 65 -4.19 11.44 -9.49
C PRO A 65 -2.83 12.02 -9.87
N VAL A 66 -2.50 11.96 -11.16
CA VAL A 66 -1.34 12.63 -11.74
C VAL A 66 -1.80 13.84 -12.54
N SER A 67 -0.90 14.77 -12.86
CA SER A 67 -1.23 15.88 -13.75
C SER A 67 -1.70 15.35 -15.12
N LEU A 68 -2.53 16.12 -15.82
CA LEU A 68 -2.99 15.78 -17.17
C LEU A 68 -1.80 15.48 -18.09
N GLU A 69 -0.76 16.30 -18.03
CA GLU A 69 0.47 16.09 -18.80
C GLU A 69 1.12 14.73 -18.51
N THR A 70 1.27 14.35 -17.23
CA THR A 70 1.85 13.06 -16.84
C THR A 70 0.98 11.90 -17.31
N PHE A 71 -0.35 12.05 -17.23
CA PHE A 71 -1.29 11.06 -17.73
C PHE A 71 -1.15 10.87 -19.23
N GLU A 72 -1.18 11.96 -20.02
CA GLU A 72 -1.04 11.92 -21.47
C GLU A 72 0.30 11.34 -21.91
N GLN A 73 1.41 11.69 -21.24
CA GLN A 73 2.73 11.12 -21.52
C GLN A 73 2.74 9.59 -21.31
N ARG A 74 2.12 9.09 -20.22
CA ARG A 74 2.01 7.65 -19.94
C ARG A 74 1.13 6.92 -20.96
N ILE A 75 0.05 7.55 -21.42
CA ILE A 75 -0.79 6.98 -22.48
C ILE A 75 0.01 6.91 -23.79
N ARG A 76 0.67 8.01 -24.18
CA ARG A 76 1.51 8.05 -25.40
C ARG A 76 2.68 7.07 -25.35
N SER A 77 3.27 6.79 -24.18
CA SER A 77 4.33 5.80 -24.05
C SER A 77 3.81 4.36 -24.22
N LYS A 78 2.56 4.08 -23.81
CA LYS A 78 1.91 2.77 -23.97
C LYS A 78 1.35 2.54 -25.39
N LEU A 79 1.02 3.62 -26.09
CA LEU A 79 0.55 3.57 -27.49
C LEU A 79 1.68 3.42 -28.51
N ARG A 80 2.94 3.63 -28.10
CA ARG A 80 4.07 3.24 -28.94
C ARG A 80 4.13 1.71 -28.99
N PRO A 81 4.01 1.10 -30.18
CA PRO A 81 4.19 -0.34 -30.30
C PRO A 81 5.57 -0.71 -29.74
N ALA A 82 5.65 -1.77 -28.95
CA ALA A 82 6.89 -2.51 -28.87
C ALA A 82 7.14 -3.08 -30.26
N ASP A 83 7.99 -2.43 -31.06
CA ASP A 83 8.98 -3.05 -31.95
C ASP A 83 9.48 -2.06 -33.00
N SER A 84 10.80 -1.82 -33.00
CA SER A 84 11.69 -1.70 -34.17
C SER A 84 13.13 -1.81 -33.70
#